data_AF-A0A6S7H2I4-F1
#
_entry.id   AF-A0A6S7H2I4-F1
#
_cell.length_a   1.000
_cell.length_b   1.000
_cell.length_c   1.000
_cell.angle_alpha   90.00
_cell.angle_beta   90.00
_cell.angle_gamma   90.00
#
_symmetry.space_group_name_H-M   'P 1'
#
loop_
_entity.id
_entity.type
_entity.pdbx_description
1 polymer ?
#
loop_
_entity_poly.entity_id
_entity_poly.type
_entity_poly.pdbx_seq_one_letter_code
_entity_poly.pdbx_strand_id
1 'polypeptide(L)'
;MIVCVIYRPPDCPVTCTRDELKPKFIEALLLGKEIIILGDMNCNLLKTSCYESKILLDTCSELHLTQLIKDPTTIASQTSSLLDVIMISSSSKVKSSEVVDIGISDHSMIYCTLKLRADKPRLEYKDVRSFKNYNSESFKAELSQLPFHETYRINDVNEKIDHFNQLFINTLDKHAPIKHIRIKGRLNQFINKELKCTMKLRDKKLRIFRLSRNAEDWDVYRQLRNSIKTSLRAAESNFVWNQIEEYEGNSRSMWKVIRGCLPSKDTEKPVYQKDHKKLDNEFNEYIFCFCGEIAADKVKRLAEVNNIQIATALPPARHRSSLDLFEFRSVTPDEVRTIILNSPSIKAPGADKINIQFIKDSLEVILDHVTDIINCSLMTSTYPSMWKIAEVVPLHKEGDPEIASNNRPISLLSCLSKICDKVALNQHTEHLTNHRLLTEHQSGNQKKFLPKHLTLQ
;
A
#
# COMPACT_ATOMS: atom_id res chain seq x y z
N MET A 1 18.00 22.11 14.02
CA MET A 1 19.17 21.69 13.22
C MET A 1 18.90 22.05 11.78
N ILE A 2 19.88 22.59 11.08
CA ILE A 2 19.84 22.91 9.66
C ILE A 2 20.88 22.01 8.98
N VAL A 3 20.46 21.27 7.96
CA VAL A 3 21.36 20.43 7.15
C VAL A 3 21.39 21.03 5.76
N CYS A 4 22.58 21.42 5.31
CA CYS A 4 22.82 22.01 4.01
C CYS A 4 23.70 21.08 3.18
N VAL A 5 23.41 20.99 1.88
CA VAL A 5 24.26 20.30 0.91
C VAL A 5 24.84 21.35 -0.04
N ILE A 6 26.16 21.35 -0.20
CA ILE A 6 26.89 22.26 -1.08
C ILE A 6 27.64 21.45 -2.10
N TYR A 7 27.57 21.89 -3.36
CA TYR A 7 28.39 21.37 -4.43
C TYR A 7 29.17 22.53 -5.05
N ARG A 8 30.50 22.44 -5.06
CA ARG A 8 31.36 23.37 -5.81
C ARG A 8 31.84 22.67 -7.09
N PRO A 9 31.43 23.12 -8.29
CA PRO A 9 32.00 22.62 -9.54
C PRO A 9 33.52 22.86 -9.61
N PRO A 10 34.29 21.98 -10.29
CA PRO A 10 35.74 22.09 -10.39
C PRO A 10 36.21 23.40 -11.05
N ASP A 11 35.43 23.92 -12.01
CA ASP A 11 35.75 25.16 -12.75
C ASP A 11 35.45 26.45 -11.95
N CYS A 12 34.80 26.34 -10.79
CA CYS A 12 34.41 27.49 -9.98
C CYS A 12 35.56 27.90 -9.04
N PRO A 13 35.95 29.19 -8.95
CA PRO A 13 37.02 29.61 -8.05
C PRO A 13 36.66 29.34 -6.59
N VAL A 14 37.64 28.87 -5.80
CA VAL A 14 37.43 28.54 -4.38
C VAL A 14 37.00 29.76 -3.56
N THR A 15 37.33 30.98 -3.98
CA THR A 15 36.86 32.21 -3.32
C THR A 15 35.34 32.34 -3.30
N CYS A 16 34.63 31.78 -4.28
CA CYS A 16 33.17 31.74 -4.31
C CYS A 16 32.60 31.02 -3.07
N THR A 17 33.27 29.97 -2.60
CA THR A 17 32.84 29.27 -1.38
C THR A 17 32.89 30.20 -0.17
N ARG A 18 33.91 31.04 -0.04
CA ARG A 18 33.99 32.00 1.06
C ARG A 18 32.97 33.11 0.91
N ASP A 19 32.90 33.71 -0.28
CA ASP A 19 32.14 34.95 -0.50
C ASP A 19 30.62 34.70 -0.51
N GLU A 20 30.16 33.52 -0.95
CA GLU A 20 28.73 33.16 -0.93
C GLU A 20 28.30 32.39 0.32
N LEU A 21 29.14 31.51 0.87
CA LEU A 21 28.76 30.71 2.04
C LEU A 21 28.73 31.55 3.31
N LYS A 22 29.72 32.44 3.50
CA LYS A 22 29.87 33.24 4.72
C LYS A 22 28.63 34.09 5.05
N PRO A 23 28.07 34.91 4.14
CA PRO A 23 26.87 35.69 4.45
C PRO A 23 25.66 34.81 4.78
N LYS A 24 25.44 33.73 4.01
CA LYS A 24 24.33 32.79 4.24
C LYS A 24 24.48 32.00 5.55
N PHE A 25 25.71 31.66 5.91
CA PHE A 25 26.01 30.99 7.17
C PHE A 25 25.74 31.90 8.36
N ILE A 26 26.13 33.19 8.28
CA ILE A 26 25.84 34.19 9.32
C ILE A 26 24.33 34.37 9.47
N GLU A 27 23.58 34.46 8.37
CA GLU A 27 22.12 34.53 8.41
C GLU A 27 21.51 33.28 9.08
N ALA A 28 22.01 32.10 8.75
CA ALA A 28 21.56 30.85 9.35
C ALA A 28 21.89 30.75 10.85
N LEU A 29 23.00 31.35 11.31
CA LEU A 29 23.35 31.42 12.73
C LEU A 29 22.33 32.23 13.53
N LEU A 30 21.71 33.27 12.94
CA LEU A 30 20.67 34.07 13.60
C LEU A 30 19.43 33.24 13.96
N LEU A 31 19.23 32.09 13.32
CA LEU A 31 18.13 31.18 13.63
C LEU A 31 18.36 30.37 14.92
N GLY A 32 19.53 30.48 15.57
CA GLY A 32 19.86 29.78 16.81
C GLY A 32 19.86 28.25 16.68
N LYS A 33 20.03 27.73 15.46
CA LYS A 33 20.03 26.30 15.15
C LYS A 33 21.44 25.84 14.82
N GLU A 34 21.80 24.64 15.26
CA GLU A 34 23.03 23.97 14.79
C GLU A 34 22.99 23.73 13.28
N ILE A 35 24.08 24.06 12.62
CA ILE A 35 24.27 23.95 11.17
C ILE A 35 25.25 22.81 10.86
N ILE A 36 24.85 21.94 9.94
CA ILE A 36 25.67 20.88 9.35
C ILE A 36 25.73 21.13 7.84
N ILE A 37 26.94 21.18 7.29
CA ILE A 37 27.19 21.37 5.87
C ILE A 37 27.84 20.09 5.33
N LEU A 38 27.26 19.55 4.26
CA LEU A 38 27.68 18.33 3.59
C LEU A 38 27.95 18.62 2.12
N GLY A 39 28.80 17.83 1.48
CA GLY A 39 28.85 17.75 0.03
C GLY A 39 30.26 17.79 -0.56
N ASP A 40 30.31 17.86 -1.89
CA ASP A 40 31.55 17.81 -2.67
C ASP A 40 32.04 19.23 -2.96
N MET A 41 33.17 19.56 -2.33
CA MET A 41 33.80 20.86 -2.47
C MET A 41 34.86 20.86 -3.58
N ASN A 42 35.14 19.72 -4.22
CA ASN A 42 36.22 19.57 -5.20
C ASN A 42 37.59 20.09 -4.71
N CYS A 43 37.81 20.20 -3.40
CA CYS A 43 39.04 20.69 -2.78
C CYS A 43 39.74 19.54 -2.09
N ASN A 44 40.91 19.11 -2.59
CA ASN A 44 41.60 17.96 -2.02
C ASN A 44 42.27 18.28 -0.68
N LEU A 45 41.60 17.93 0.42
CA LEU A 45 42.09 18.18 1.78
C LEU A 45 43.26 17.30 2.21
N LEU A 46 43.62 16.26 1.45
CA LEU A 46 44.86 15.49 1.71
C LEU A 46 46.11 16.27 1.32
N LYS A 47 46.00 17.23 0.41
CA LYS A 47 47.08 18.14 -0.02
C LYS A 47 46.92 19.48 0.68
N THR A 48 47.26 19.55 1.96
CA THR A 48 47.14 20.77 2.80
C THR A 48 48.01 21.94 2.34
N SER A 49 48.97 21.72 1.43
CA SER A 49 49.80 22.77 0.84
C SER A 49 49.13 23.53 -0.33
N CYS A 50 48.05 22.99 -0.90
CA CYS A 50 47.34 23.60 -2.02
C CYS A 50 46.62 24.89 -1.61
N TYR A 51 46.55 25.87 -2.52
CA TYR A 51 45.83 27.13 -2.31
C TYR A 51 44.35 26.89 -1.95
N GLU A 52 43.72 25.93 -2.62
CA GLU A 52 42.31 25.59 -2.45
C GLU A 52 41.99 25.01 -1.06
N SER A 53 42.84 24.11 -0.57
CA SER A 53 42.65 23.48 0.75
C SER A 53 42.90 24.48 1.88
N LYS A 54 43.86 25.41 1.72
CA LYS A 54 44.09 26.50 2.68
C LYS A 54 42.89 27.41 2.82
N ILE A 55 42.33 27.91 1.72
CA ILE A 55 41.15 28.81 1.79
C ILE A 55 39.98 28.12 2.47
N LEU A 56 39.73 26.84 2.17
CA LEU A 56 38.64 26.10 2.77
C LEU A 56 38.85 25.94 4.28
N LEU A 57 40.07 25.58 4.71
CA LEU A 57 40.42 25.44 6.13
C LEU A 57 40.39 26.78 6.89
N ASP A 58 40.84 27.87 6.24
CA ASP A 58 40.77 29.23 6.80
C ASP A 58 39.30 29.65 6.97
N THR A 59 38.46 29.40 5.97
CA THR A 59 37.01 29.66 6.04
C THR A 59 36.34 28.84 7.13
N CYS A 60 36.73 27.57 7.31
CA CYS A 60 36.24 26.74 8.41
C CYS A 60 36.63 27.33 9.77
N SER A 61 37.87 27.81 9.89
CA SER A 61 38.39 28.42 11.12
C SER A 61 37.69 29.74 11.45
N GLU A 62 37.44 30.58 10.44
CA GLU A 62 36.70 31.84 10.57
C GLU A 62 35.24 31.63 11.02
N LEU A 63 34.59 30.57 10.52
CA LEU A 63 33.20 30.24 10.82
C LEU A 63 33.03 29.28 12.01
N HIS A 64 34.13 28.94 12.70
CA HIS A 64 34.17 27.93 13.76
C HIS A 64 33.54 26.59 13.36
N LEU A 65 33.70 26.19 12.10
CA LEU A 65 33.28 24.91 11.56
C LEU A 65 34.36 23.86 11.76
N THR A 66 33.96 22.70 12.28
CA THR A 66 34.83 21.53 12.39
C THR A 66 34.55 20.57 11.24
N GLN A 67 35.59 20.28 10.44
CA GLN A 67 35.52 19.26 9.39
C GLN A 67 35.77 17.88 10.02
N LEU A 68 34.88 16.91 9.76
CA LEU A 68 34.85 15.61 10.45
C LEU A 68 35.52 14.46 9.66
N ILE A 69 35.58 14.54 8.34
CA ILE A 69 36.07 13.45 7.48
C ILE A 69 37.57 13.61 7.25
N LYS A 70 38.38 12.63 7.65
CA LYS A 70 39.84 12.69 7.45
C LYS A 70 40.37 11.68 6.43
N ASP A 71 39.56 10.69 6.09
CA ASP A 71 39.90 9.64 5.15
C ASP A 71 39.60 10.05 3.69
N PRO A 72 40.32 9.51 2.70
CA PRO A 72 40.04 9.76 1.28
C PRO A 72 38.63 9.31 0.90
N THR A 73 37.91 10.17 0.19
CA THR A 73 36.55 9.89 -0.29
C THR A 73 36.55 9.35 -1.70
N THR A 74 37.49 9.76 -2.55
CA THR A 74 37.72 9.15 -3.87
C THR A 74 39.00 8.34 -3.87
N ILE A 75 38.90 7.10 -4.35
CA ILE A 75 40.04 6.18 -4.44
C ILE A 75 40.08 5.59 -5.85
N ALA A 76 40.98 6.13 -6.68
CA ALA A 76 41.30 5.57 -7.99
C ALA A 76 42.42 4.52 -7.88
N SER A 77 42.76 3.89 -9.01
CA SER A 77 43.82 2.89 -9.10
C SER A 77 45.17 3.40 -8.58
N GLN A 78 45.48 4.69 -8.80
CA GLN A 78 46.77 5.31 -8.47
C GLN A 78 46.68 6.55 -7.58
N THR A 79 45.48 7.12 -7.37
CA THR A 79 45.30 8.37 -6.62
C THR A 79 44.22 8.23 -5.55
N SER A 80 44.36 9.00 -4.48
CA SER A 80 43.35 9.16 -3.44
C SER A 80 43.14 10.63 -3.15
N SER A 81 41.89 11.09 -3.16
CA SER A 81 41.54 12.48 -2.84
C SER A 81 40.42 12.53 -1.82
N LEU A 82 40.45 13.56 -0.97
CA LEU A 82 39.37 13.86 -0.03
C LEU A 82 38.66 15.11 -0.56
N LEU A 83 37.52 14.91 -1.21
CA LEU A 83 36.74 15.98 -1.86
C LEU A 83 35.42 16.23 -1.14
N ASP A 84 34.82 15.17 -0.59
CA ASP A 84 33.55 15.21 0.12
C ASP A 84 33.78 15.54 1.60
N VAL A 85 33.10 16.56 2.09
CA VAL A 85 33.31 17.09 3.45
C VAL A 85 32.03 17.05 4.28
N ILE A 86 32.22 16.88 5.59
CA ILE A 86 31.18 17.12 6.60
C ILE A 86 31.73 18.19 7.53
N MET A 87 31.14 19.38 7.49
CA MET A 87 31.50 20.52 8.33
C MET A 87 30.37 20.80 9.32
N ILE A 88 30.69 20.92 10.61
CA ILE A 88 29.69 21.12 11.66
C ILE A 88 30.05 22.31 12.56
N SER A 89 29.03 23.09 12.93
CA SER A 89 29.15 24.23 13.86
C SER A 89 29.31 23.82 15.33
N SER A 90 28.79 22.65 15.72
CA SER A 90 28.89 22.12 17.08
C SER A 90 29.01 20.60 17.07
N SER A 91 30.05 20.08 17.71
CA SER A 91 30.31 18.63 17.78
C SER A 91 29.50 17.91 18.87
N SER A 92 28.74 18.63 19.70
CA SER A 92 28.08 18.08 20.90
C SER A 92 27.12 16.90 20.61
N LYS A 93 26.46 16.93 19.45
CA LYS A 93 25.51 15.88 19.03
C LYS A 93 26.12 14.81 18.14
N VAL A 94 27.39 14.90 17.76
CA VAL A 94 28.04 13.91 16.90
C VAL A 94 28.47 12.70 17.73
N LYS A 95 28.14 11.50 17.27
CA LYS A 95 28.60 10.23 17.85
C LYS A 95 29.83 9.70 17.13
N SER A 96 29.81 9.70 15.79
CA SER A 96 30.89 9.23 14.94
C SER A 96 30.76 9.81 13.53
N SER A 97 31.84 9.79 12.76
CA SER A 97 31.90 10.14 11.35
C SER A 97 32.88 9.22 10.65
N GLU A 98 32.48 8.64 9.53
CA GLU A 98 33.26 7.61 8.82
C GLU A 98 33.03 7.71 7.31
N VAL A 99 33.98 7.11 6.57
CA VAL A 99 33.90 6.94 5.11
C VAL A 99 33.62 5.47 4.81
N VAL A 100 32.51 5.20 4.12
CA VAL A 100 32.08 3.86 3.73
C VAL A 100 32.02 3.76 2.23
N ASP A 101 32.72 2.79 1.67
CA ASP A 101 32.57 2.50 0.25
C ASP A 101 31.36 1.62 -0.02
N ILE A 102 30.48 2.11 -0.88
CA ILE A 102 29.31 1.37 -1.34
C ILE A 102 29.60 0.62 -2.64
N GLY A 103 30.70 0.91 -3.34
CA GLY A 103 31.08 0.28 -4.61
C GLY A 103 30.16 0.66 -5.78
N ILE A 104 29.34 1.71 -5.63
CA ILE A 104 28.37 2.18 -6.63
C ILE A 104 28.96 3.35 -7.45
N SER A 105 29.78 4.19 -6.81
CA SER A 105 30.48 5.34 -7.40
C SER A 105 31.97 5.26 -7.09
N ASP A 106 32.74 6.04 -7.85
CA ASP A 106 34.12 6.45 -7.59
C ASP A 106 34.30 7.27 -6.28
N HIS A 107 33.21 7.85 -5.76
CA HIS A 107 33.13 8.43 -4.43
C HIS A 107 32.62 7.41 -3.41
N SER A 108 33.32 7.33 -2.29
CA SER A 108 32.89 6.64 -1.08
C SER A 108 31.88 7.50 -0.33
N MET A 109 30.88 6.87 0.27
CA MET A 109 29.87 7.52 1.09
C MET A 109 30.51 8.10 2.36
N ILE A 110 30.33 9.40 2.55
CA ILE A 110 30.59 10.04 3.85
C ILE A 110 29.32 10.00 4.68
N TYR A 111 29.45 9.69 5.97
CA TYR A 111 28.32 9.79 6.88
C TYR A 111 28.76 10.25 8.28
N CYS A 112 27.84 10.88 9.00
CA CYS A 112 27.99 11.16 10.41
C CYS A 112 26.75 10.66 11.18
N THR A 113 26.98 10.09 12.36
CA THR A 113 25.92 9.62 13.24
C THR A 113 25.64 10.68 14.29
N LEU A 114 24.40 11.15 14.35
CA LEU A 114 23.96 12.17 15.31
C LEU A 114 23.18 11.52 16.46
N LYS A 115 23.38 12.02 17.68
CA LYS A 115 22.62 11.66 18.89
C LYS A 115 21.30 12.41 18.93
N LEU A 116 20.38 12.02 18.04
CA LEU A 116 19.04 12.59 17.98
C LEU A 116 18.04 11.63 18.64
N ARG A 117 17.05 12.20 19.35
CA ARG A 117 15.84 11.45 19.71
C ARG A 117 14.96 11.42 18.46
N ALA A 118 14.94 10.29 17.77
CA ALA A 118 14.02 10.04 16.68
C ALA A 118 12.92 9.11 17.17
N ASP A 119 11.67 9.43 16.83
CA ASP A 119 10.58 8.48 17.02
C ASP A 119 10.81 7.28 16.11
N LYS A 120 10.82 6.08 16.69
CA LYS A 120 10.96 4.87 15.90
C LYS A 120 9.72 4.75 15.00
N PRO A 121 9.88 4.45 13.71
CA PRO A 121 8.72 4.20 12.85
C PRO A 121 7.88 3.09 13.47
N ARG A 122 6.58 3.34 13.59
CA ARG A 122 5.64 2.38 14.17
C ARG A 122 5.65 1.12 13.31
N LEU A 123 5.84 -0.03 13.94
CA LEU A 123 5.74 -1.31 13.26
C LEU A 123 4.27 -1.53 12.87
N GLU A 124 4.00 -1.70 11.58
CA GLU A 124 2.66 -2.05 11.10
C GLU A 124 2.38 -3.54 11.35
N TYR A 125 1.29 -3.82 12.05
CA TYR A 125 0.76 -5.16 12.27
C TYR A 125 -0.58 -5.30 11.56
N LYS A 126 -0.91 -6.53 11.15
CA LYS A 126 -2.21 -6.85 10.57
C LYS A 126 -2.69 -8.20 11.06
N ASP A 127 -3.99 -8.26 11.27
CA ASP A 127 -4.69 -9.48 11.66
C ASP A 127 -5.12 -10.20 10.40
N VAL A 128 -4.60 -11.41 10.21
CA VAL A 128 -4.91 -12.22 9.03
C VAL A 128 -5.17 -13.67 9.44
N ARG A 129 -6.13 -14.31 8.78
CA ARG A 129 -6.31 -15.76 8.89
C ARG A 129 -5.15 -16.49 8.24
N SER A 130 -4.58 -17.43 8.98
CA SER A 130 -3.40 -18.20 8.57
C SER A 130 -3.79 -19.44 7.76
N PHE A 131 -3.55 -19.42 6.45
CA PHE A 131 -3.73 -20.59 5.57
C PHE A 131 -2.63 -21.65 5.68
N LYS A 132 -1.58 -21.42 6.48
CA LYS A 132 -0.37 -22.26 6.50
C LYS A 132 -0.64 -23.75 6.77
N ASN A 133 -1.60 -24.07 7.64
CA ASN A 133 -1.95 -25.44 8.03
C ASN A 133 -3.40 -25.78 7.67
N TYR A 134 -4.04 -24.98 6.81
CA TYR A 134 -5.44 -25.16 6.48
C TYR A 134 -5.59 -26.32 5.48
N ASN A 135 -6.46 -27.27 5.79
CA ASN A 135 -6.86 -28.36 4.91
C ASN A 135 -8.37 -28.31 4.70
N SER A 136 -8.80 -28.14 3.45
CA SER A 136 -10.22 -27.99 3.08
C SER A 136 -11.06 -29.24 3.38
N GLU A 137 -10.51 -30.43 3.20
CA GLU A 137 -11.22 -31.70 3.43
C GLU A 137 -11.45 -31.93 4.92
N SER A 138 -10.44 -31.67 5.76
CA SER A 138 -10.56 -31.79 7.21
C SER A 138 -11.55 -30.78 7.78
N PHE A 139 -11.51 -29.55 7.28
CA PHE A 139 -12.47 -28.50 7.65
C PHE A 139 -13.91 -28.90 7.27
N LYS A 140 -14.12 -29.37 6.04
CA LYS A 140 -15.43 -29.85 5.56
C LYS A 140 -15.94 -31.02 6.40
N ALA A 141 -15.08 -31.98 6.72
CA ALA A 141 -15.43 -33.16 7.53
C ALA A 141 -15.88 -32.79 8.94
N GLU A 142 -15.20 -31.84 9.62
CA GLU A 142 -15.63 -31.37 10.94
C GLU A 142 -16.96 -30.61 10.86
N LEU A 143 -17.13 -29.76 9.84
CA LEU A 143 -18.40 -29.05 9.63
C LEU A 143 -19.59 -30.00 9.40
N SER A 144 -19.40 -31.12 8.71
CA SER A 144 -20.46 -32.11 8.47
C SER A 144 -20.97 -32.78 9.74
N GLN A 145 -20.20 -32.74 10.84
CA GLN A 145 -20.59 -33.34 12.12
C GLN A 145 -21.36 -32.35 13.03
N LEU A 146 -21.40 -31.07 12.67
CA LEU A 146 -22.04 -30.04 13.50
C LEU A 146 -23.56 -30.00 13.29
N PRO A 147 -24.32 -29.58 14.32
CA PRO A 147 -25.79 -29.58 14.28
C PRO A 147 -26.35 -28.37 13.52
N PHE A 148 -25.90 -28.12 12.29
CA PHE A 148 -26.40 -27.00 11.48
C PHE A 148 -27.92 -27.09 11.24
N HIS A 149 -28.50 -28.29 11.28
CA HIS A 149 -29.94 -28.51 11.15
C HIS A 149 -30.80 -27.81 12.22
N GLU A 150 -30.21 -27.42 13.36
CA GLU A 150 -30.91 -26.64 14.38
C GLU A 150 -31.34 -25.26 13.86
N THR A 151 -30.61 -24.70 12.88
CA THR A 151 -30.95 -23.42 12.25
C THR A 151 -32.34 -23.41 11.63
N TYR A 152 -32.84 -24.52 11.09
CA TYR A 152 -34.17 -24.60 10.47
C TYR A 152 -35.32 -24.34 11.45
N ARG A 153 -35.09 -24.55 12.76
CA ARG A 153 -36.12 -24.36 13.81
C ARG A 153 -36.24 -22.92 14.29
N ILE A 154 -35.23 -22.10 14.02
CA ILE A 154 -35.17 -20.70 14.42
C ILE A 154 -36.00 -19.88 13.42
N ASN A 155 -36.84 -18.96 13.88
CA ASN A 155 -37.63 -18.09 13.00
C ASN A 155 -37.02 -16.70 12.83
N ASP A 156 -36.23 -16.24 13.80
CA ASP A 156 -35.55 -14.95 13.71
C ASP A 156 -34.27 -15.06 12.87
N VAL A 157 -34.13 -14.13 11.94
CA VAL A 157 -33.01 -14.10 10.99
C VAL A 157 -31.68 -13.80 11.68
N ASN A 158 -31.67 -12.93 12.71
CA ASN A 158 -30.45 -12.59 13.43
C ASN A 158 -29.98 -13.79 14.24
N GLU A 159 -30.88 -14.45 14.97
CA GLU A 159 -30.57 -15.65 15.74
C GLU A 159 -30.03 -16.79 14.84
N LYS A 160 -30.61 -16.99 13.64
CA LYS A 160 -30.09 -17.96 12.67
C LYS A 160 -28.64 -17.68 12.28
N ILE A 161 -28.31 -16.43 12.01
CA ILE A 161 -26.97 -16.01 11.59
C ILE A 161 -25.98 -16.08 12.74
N ASP A 162 -26.40 -15.71 13.94
CA ASP A 162 -25.56 -15.80 15.13
C ASP A 162 -25.20 -17.26 15.42
N HIS A 163 -26.18 -18.16 15.37
CA HIS A 163 -25.95 -19.60 15.53
C HIS A 163 -25.04 -20.15 14.42
N PHE A 164 -25.31 -19.81 13.15
CA PHE A 164 -24.45 -20.21 12.03
C PHE A 164 -23.01 -19.72 12.21
N ASN A 165 -22.83 -18.45 12.54
CA ASN A 165 -21.51 -17.85 12.72
C ASN A 165 -20.77 -18.46 13.92
N GLN A 166 -21.46 -18.76 15.02
CA GLN A 166 -20.85 -19.45 16.15
C GLN A 166 -20.28 -20.81 15.73
N LEU A 167 -21.07 -21.66 15.06
CA LEU A 167 -20.60 -22.97 14.61
C LEU A 167 -19.47 -22.86 13.56
N PHE A 168 -19.66 -21.99 12.57
CA PHE A 168 -18.75 -21.85 11.44
C PHE A 168 -17.43 -21.21 11.85
N ILE A 169 -17.46 -20.08 12.58
CA ILE A 169 -16.25 -19.34 13.00
C ILE A 169 -15.47 -20.15 14.04
N ASN A 170 -16.12 -20.79 15.01
CA ASN A 170 -15.42 -21.60 16.02
C ASN A 170 -14.64 -22.76 15.36
N THR A 171 -15.23 -23.38 14.34
CA THR A 171 -14.56 -24.44 13.57
C THR A 171 -13.45 -23.86 12.70
N LEU A 172 -13.72 -22.74 12.04
CA LEU A 172 -12.74 -22.04 11.21
C LEU A 172 -11.52 -21.57 12.01
N ASP A 173 -11.70 -21.13 13.25
CA ASP A 173 -10.62 -20.68 14.13
C ASP A 173 -9.68 -21.83 14.53
N LYS A 174 -10.17 -23.07 14.62
CA LYS A 174 -9.33 -24.26 14.84
C LYS A 174 -8.46 -24.57 13.61
N HIS A 175 -9.04 -24.54 12.41
CA HIS A 175 -8.35 -24.92 11.16
C HIS A 175 -7.50 -23.79 10.56
N ALA A 176 -7.95 -22.54 10.70
CA ALA A 176 -7.35 -21.34 10.12
C ALA A 176 -7.41 -20.16 11.11
N PRO A 177 -6.62 -20.20 12.21
CA PRO A 177 -6.66 -19.18 13.25
C PRO A 177 -6.21 -17.80 12.74
N ILE A 178 -6.76 -16.77 13.36
CA ILE A 178 -6.31 -15.37 13.18
C ILE A 178 -4.92 -15.22 13.81
N LYS A 179 -3.98 -14.63 13.06
CA LYS A 179 -2.63 -14.32 13.53
C LYS A 179 -2.34 -12.84 13.37
N HIS A 180 -1.78 -12.25 14.42
CA HIS A 180 -1.18 -10.92 14.38
C HIS A 180 0.20 -11.00 13.70
N ILE A 181 0.26 -10.61 12.43
CA ILE A 181 1.52 -10.64 11.67
C ILE A 181 2.10 -9.24 11.54
N ARG A 182 3.43 -9.15 11.65
CA ARG A 182 4.17 -7.94 11.30
C ARG A 182 4.28 -7.86 9.78
N ILE A 183 3.88 -6.72 9.21
CA ILE A 183 4.07 -6.45 7.79
C ILE A 183 5.58 -6.29 7.55
N LYS A 184 6.14 -7.18 6.74
CA LYS A 184 7.55 -7.11 6.29
C LYS A 184 7.58 -6.55 4.87
N GLY A 185 8.63 -5.78 4.56
CA GLY A 185 8.92 -5.39 3.18
C GLY A 185 9.05 -6.63 2.28
N ARG A 186 8.65 -6.50 1.01
CA ARG A 186 8.84 -7.59 0.04
C ARG A 186 10.33 -7.82 -0.16
N LEU A 187 10.76 -9.05 0.04
CA LEU A 187 12.12 -9.46 -0.31
C LEU A 187 12.23 -9.53 -1.84
N ASN A 188 13.38 -9.14 -2.39
CA ASN A 188 13.65 -9.29 -3.82
C ASN A 188 13.67 -10.78 -4.17
N GLN A 189 12.67 -11.21 -4.94
CA GLN A 189 12.40 -12.63 -5.21
C GLN A 189 13.35 -13.22 -6.25
N PHE A 190 13.96 -12.38 -7.09
CA PHE A 190 14.89 -12.79 -8.16
C PHE A 190 16.34 -12.99 -7.70
N ILE A 191 16.69 -12.62 -6.44
CA ILE A 191 18.06 -12.79 -5.94
C ILE A 191 18.24 -14.21 -5.39
N ASN A 192 18.85 -15.08 -6.18
CA ASN A 192 19.17 -16.46 -5.80
C ASN A 192 20.37 -16.55 -4.83
N LYS A 193 20.58 -17.73 -4.23
CA LYS A 193 21.70 -17.97 -3.29
C LYS A 193 23.07 -17.84 -3.95
N GLU A 194 23.16 -18.24 -5.21
CA GLU A 194 24.41 -18.20 -6.01
C GLU A 194 24.87 -16.75 -6.22
N LEU A 195 23.99 -15.87 -6.68
CA LEU A 195 24.27 -14.46 -6.89
C LEU A 195 24.71 -13.77 -5.58
N LYS A 196 24.10 -14.14 -4.44
CA LYS A 196 24.56 -13.66 -3.12
C LYS A 196 25.98 -14.11 -2.80
N CYS A 197 26.37 -15.32 -3.19
CA CYS A 197 27.73 -15.81 -3.02
C CYS A 197 28.71 -15.00 -3.88
N THR A 198 28.37 -14.77 -5.15
CA THR A 198 29.18 -13.97 -6.08
C THR A 198 29.34 -12.53 -5.60
N MET A 199 28.27 -11.91 -5.07
CA MET A 199 28.32 -10.59 -4.45
C MET A 199 29.29 -10.53 -3.27
N LYS A 200 29.25 -11.52 -2.36
CA LYS A 200 30.21 -11.62 -1.26
C LYS A 200 31.65 -11.76 -1.75
N LEU A 201 31.87 -12.55 -2.81
CA LEU A 201 33.20 -12.73 -3.40
C LEU A 201 33.74 -11.43 -4.00
N ARG A 202 32.89 -10.69 -4.73
CA ARG A 202 33.20 -9.35 -5.24
C ARG A 202 33.63 -8.42 -4.10
N ASP A 203 32.86 -8.36 -3.03
CA ASP A 203 33.13 -7.47 -1.89
C ASP A 203 34.42 -7.86 -1.17
N LYS A 204 34.69 -9.17 -1.05
CA LYS A 204 35.98 -9.69 -0.54
C LYS A 204 37.15 -9.24 -1.41
N LYS A 205 37.04 -9.33 -2.73
CA LYS A 205 38.10 -8.92 -3.66
C LYS A 205 38.36 -7.42 -3.63
N LEU A 206 37.31 -6.62 -3.51
CA LEU A 206 37.44 -5.17 -3.30
C LEU A 206 38.18 -4.86 -1.98
N ARG A 207 37.88 -5.59 -0.91
CA ARG A 207 38.57 -5.44 0.38
C ARG A 207 40.06 -5.81 0.29
N ILE A 208 40.40 -6.87 -0.44
CA ILE A 208 41.79 -7.29 -0.66
C ILE A 208 42.54 -6.23 -1.48
N PHE A 209 41.98 -5.79 -2.60
CA PHE A 209 42.57 -4.74 -3.44
C PHE A 209 42.91 -3.46 -2.65
N ARG A 210 42.07 -3.07 -1.68
CA ARG A 210 42.32 -1.89 -0.84
C ARG A 210 43.56 -2.03 0.04
N LEU A 211 43.87 -3.25 0.47
CA LEU A 211 45.03 -3.56 1.29
C LEU A 211 46.28 -3.77 0.44
N SER A 212 46.15 -4.49 -0.69
CA SER A 212 47.28 -4.89 -1.54
C SER A 212 47.66 -3.84 -2.59
N ARG A 213 46.69 -3.04 -3.06
CA ARG A 213 46.80 -2.12 -4.23
C ARG A 213 47.28 -2.79 -5.52
N ASN A 214 47.13 -4.11 -5.63
CA ASN A 214 47.55 -4.90 -6.79
C ASN A 214 46.55 -4.77 -7.96
N ALA A 215 47.06 -4.60 -9.17
CA ALA A 215 46.23 -4.49 -10.39
C ALA A 215 45.40 -5.76 -10.67
N GLU A 216 45.92 -6.94 -10.36
CA GLU A 216 45.22 -8.22 -10.58
C GLU A 216 43.94 -8.35 -9.75
N ASP A 217 43.97 -7.93 -8.48
CA ASP A 217 42.79 -7.97 -7.61
C ASP A 217 41.70 -7.00 -8.09
N TRP A 218 42.10 -5.89 -8.71
CA TRP A 218 41.18 -4.94 -9.32
C TRP A 218 40.50 -5.49 -10.58
N ASP A 219 41.25 -6.17 -11.45
CA ASP A 219 40.69 -6.78 -12.65
C ASP A 219 39.72 -7.91 -12.30
N VAL A 220 40.04 -8.74 -11.31
CA VAL A 220 39.12 -9.76 -10.80
C VAL A 220 37.86 -9.13 -10.20
N TYR A 221 38.00 -8.05 -9.43
CA TYR A 221 36.84 -7.30 -8.92
C TYR A 221 35.97 -6.75 -10.06
N ARG A 222 36.58 -6.16 -11.09
CA ARG A 222 35.88 -5.61 -12.26
C ARG A 222 35.12 -6.68 -13.03
N GLN A 223 35.74 -7.84 -13.27
CA GLN A 223 35.09 -8.98 -13.91
C GLN A 223 33.88 -9.48 -13.10
N LEU A 224 34.05 -9.65 -11.78
CA LEU A 224 32.96 -10.05 -10.89
C LEU A 224 31.83 -9.02 -10.86
N ARG A 225 32.14 -7.73 -10.80
CA ARG A 225 31.15 -6.63 -10.84
C ARG A 225 30.32 -6.67 -12.13
N ASN A 226 30.97 -6.83 -13.27
CA ASN A 226 30.29 -6.89 -14.57
C ASN A 226 29.46 -8.17 -14.72
N SER A 227 30.00 -9.32 -14.31
CA SER A 227 29.29 -10.60 -14.28
C SER A 227 28.01 -10.51 -13.42
N ILE A 228 28.12 -9.99 -12.19
CA ILE A 228 26.97 -9.79 -11.29
C ILE A 228 25.92 -8.89 -11.93
N LYS A 229 26.32 -7.79 -12.58
CA LYS A 229 25.39 -6.87 -13.27
C LYS A 229 24.61 -7.59 -14.37
N THR A 230 25.28 -8.43 -15.16
CA THR A 230 24.64 -9.22 -16.21
C THR A 230 23.71 -10.28 -15.62
N SER A 231 24.17 -11.04 -14.62
CA SER A 231 23.37 -12.08 -13.96
C SER A 231 22.16 -11.52 -13.22
N LEU A 232 22.26 -10.32 -12.63
CA LEU A 232 21.13 -9.66 -11.96
C LEU A 232 20.04 -9.29 -12.96
N ARG A 233 20.42 -8.69 -14.09
CA ARG A 233 19.47 -8.35 -15.17
C ARG A 233 18.82 -9.59 -15.78
N ALA A 234 19.58 -10.65 -15.99
CA ALA A 234 19.06 -11.92 -16.48
C ALA A 234 18.08 -12.57 -15.48
N ALA A 235 18.42 -12.58 -14.19
CA ALA A 235 17.56 -13.11 -13.15
C ALA A 235 16.24 -12.33 -13.00
N GLU A 236 16.32 -10.99 -13.08
CA GLU A 236 15.15 -10.11 -13.08
C GLU A 236 14.26 -10.36 -14.31
N SER A 237 14.85 -10.39 -15.50
CA SER A 237 14.14 -10.68 -16.76
C SER A 237 13.44 -12.04 -16.72
N ASN A 238 14.17 -13.11 -16.35
CA ASN A 238 13.60 -14.46 -16.27
C ASN A 238 12.49 -14.54 -15.22
N PHE A 239 12.63 -13.87 -14.08
CA PHE A 239 11.59 -13.82 -13.07
C PHE A 239 10.30 -13.18 -13.61
N VAL A 240 10.41 -12.06 -14.33
CA VAL A 240 9.26 -11.39 -14.94
C VAL A 240 8.62 -12.26 -16.03
N TRP A 241 9.43 -12.87 -16.90
CA TRP A 241 8.92 -13.75 -17.96
C TRP A 241 8.20 -14.98 -17.41
N ASN A 242 8.77 -15.66 -16.42
CA ASN A 242 8.14 -16.80 -15.77
C ASN A 242 6.79 -16.42 -15.14
N GLN A 243 6.67 -15.21 -14.57
CA GLN A 243 5.40 -14.71 -14.03
C GLN A 243 4.38 -14.38 -15.13
N ILE A 244 4.82 -13.92 -16.30
CA ILE A 244 3.92 -13.66 -17.43
C ILE A 244 3.40 -14.98 -18.01
N GLU A 245 4.27 -15.98 -18.18
CA GLU A 245 3.89 -17.33 -18.62
C GLU A 245 2.94 -18.01 -17.62
N GLU A 246 3.22 -17.92 -16.32
CA GLU A 246 2.35 -18.47 -15.26
C GLU A 246 0.93 -17.83 -15.28
N TYR A 247 0.82 -16.58 -15.71
CA TYR A 247 -0.44 -15.83 -15.78
C TYR A 247 -1.04 -15.73 -17.18
N GLU A 248 -0.61 -16.59 -18.11
CA GLU A 248 -1.19 -16.66 -19.45
C GLU A 248 -2.71 -16.91 -19.36
N GLY A 249 -3.50 -16.08 -20.05
CA GLY A 249 -4.97 -16.08 -19.97
C GLY A 249 -5.58 -15.22 -18.86
N ASN A 250 -4.81 -14.70 -17.90
CA ASN A 250 -5.28 -13.75 -16.88
C ASN A 250 -4.71 -12.34 -17.10
N SER A 251 -5.40 -11.56 -17.96
CA SER A 251 -5.02 -10.18 -18.30
C SER A 251 -4.78 -9.29 -17.07
N ARG A 252 -5.56 -9.45 -16.00
CA ARG A 252 -5.43 -8.62 -14.78
C ARG A 252 -4.12 -8.90 -14.04
N SER A 253 -3.76 -10.16 -13.89
CA SER A 253 -2.51 -10.58 -13.24
C SER A 253 -1.30 -10.17 -14.09
N MET A 254 -1.37 -10.36 -15.42
CA MET A 254 -0.32 -9.92 -16.34
C MET A 254 -0.09 -8.40 -16.27
N TRP A 255 -1.16 -7.60 -16.34
CA TRP A 255 -1.07 -6.13 -16.19
C TRP A 255 -0.56 -5.68 -14.82
N LYS A 256 -0.69 -6.51 -13.79
CA LYS A 256 -0.10 -6.24 -12.47
C LYS A 256 1.42 -6.42 -12.49
N VAL A 257 1.92 -7.43 -13.19
CA VAL A 257 3.36 -7.64 -13.40
C VAL A 257 3.95 -6.50 -14.23
N ILE A 258 3.33 -6.19 -15.37
CA ILE A 258 3.78 -5.11 -16.27
C ILE A 258 3.85 -3.76 -15.54
N ARG A 259 2.80 -3.40 -14.78
CA ARG A 259 2.82 -2.16 -13.98
C ARG A 259 3.90 -2.14 -12.91
N GLY A 260 4.31 -3.30 -12.39
CA GLY A 260 5.42 -3.40 -11.45
C GLY A 260 6.79 -3.11 -12.09
N CYS A 261 6.93 -3.29 -13.40
CA CYS A 261 8.15 -2.98 -14.15
C CYS A 261 8.22 -1.52 -14.60
N LEU A 262 7.08 -0.80 -14.61
CA LEU A 262 7.03 0.61 -14.99
C LEU A 262 7.42 1.49 -13.79
N PRO A 263 8.12 2.63 -14.03
CA PRO A 263 8.39 3.59 -12.97
C PRO A 263 7.06 4.13 -12.43
N SER A 264 6.71 3.70 -11.23
CA SER A 264 5.55 4.25 -10.51
C SER A 264 5.92 5.62 -9.96
N LYS A 265 4.98 6.57 -9.98
CA LYS A 265 5.06 7.70 -9.05
C LYS A 265 5.01 7.10 -7.65
N ASP A 266 6.06 7.29 -6.85
CA ASP A 266 6.02 6.90 -5.45
C ASP A 266 4.85 7.64 -4.80
N THR A 267 3.80 6.88 -4.46
CA THR A 267 2.70 7.43 -3.68
C THR A 267 3.20 7.37 -2.24
N GLU A 268 3.74 8.48 -1.76
CA GLU A 268 4.09 8.59 -0.35
C GLU A 268 2.88 8.18 0.49
N LYS A 269 3.09 7.29 1.46
CA LYS A 269 2.02 6.95 2.40
C LYS A 269 1.62 8.23 3.13
N PRO A 270 0.32 8.55 3.24
CA PRO A 270 -0.11 9.73 3.97
C PRO A 270 0.39 9.66 5.41
N VAL A 271 1.06 10.73 5.84
CA VAL A 271 1.50 10.90 7.23
C VAL A 271 0.37 11.58 7.99
N TYR A 272 -0.19 10.87 8.97
CA TYR A 272 -1.23 11.40 9.85
C TYR A 272 -0.58 12.04 11.08
N GLN A 273 -0.92 13.30 11.34
CA GLN A 273 -0.55 14.10 12.50
C GLN A 273 -1.52 13.89 13.67
N LYS A 274 -2.82 13.71 13.39
CA LYS A 274 -3.86 13.43 14.37
C LYS A 274 -3.75 12.02 14.97
N ASP A 275 -4.30 11.86 16.16
CA ASP A 275 -4.48 10.54 16.77
C ASP A 275 -5.48 9.69 15.97
N HIS A 276 -5.13 8.43 15.72
CA HIS A 276 -5.92 7.53 14.87
C HIS A 276 -7.35 7.36 15.39
N LYS A 277 -7.56 7.24 16.70
CA LYS A 277 -8.92 7.08 17.25
C LYS A 277 -9.82 8.28 17.00
N LYS A 278 -9.26 9.49 17.07
CA LYS A 278 -10.02 10.72 16.78
C LYS A 278 -10.35 10.78 15.30
N LEU A 279 -9.38 10.46 14.45
CA LEU A 279 -9.55 10.43 13.01
C LEU A 279 -10.63 9.40 12.62
N ASP A 280 -10.59 8.19 13.18
CA ASP A 280 -11.57 7.13 12.92
C ASP A 280 -13.00 7.59 13.24
N ASN A 281 -13.19 8.28 14.36
CA ASN A 281 -14.49 8.84 14.74
C ASN A 281 -14.95 9.97 13.79
N GLU A 282 -14.07 10.91 13.45
CA GLU A 282 -14.36 11.98 12.48
C GLU A 282 -14.75 11.39 11.11
N PHE A 283 -14.05 10.36 10.67
CA PHE A 283 -14.37 9.65 9.43
C PHE A 283 -15.72 8.95 9.52
N ASN A 284 -16.01 8.24 10.61
CA ASN A 284 -17.29 7.58 10.80
C ASN A 284 -18.44 8.60 10.80
N GLU A 285 -18.33 9.72 11.53
CA GLU A 285 -19.35 10.79 11.53
C GLU A 285 -19.54 11.37 10.12
N TYR A 286 -18.46 11.68 9.41
CA TYR A 286 -18.57 12.20 8.04
C TYR A 286 -19.26 11.20 7.09
N ILE A 287 -18.90 9.93 7.16
CA ILE A 287 -19.40 8.88 6.26
C ILE A 287 -20.87 8.56 6.54
N PHE A 288 -21.24 8.42 7.82
CA PHE A 288 -22.58 7.98 8.20
C PHE A 288 -23.59 9.14 8.35
N CYS A 289 -23.16 10.32 8.80
CA CYS A 289 -24.06 11.45 9.03
C CYS A 289 -24.06 12.44 7.85
N PHE A 290 -22.88 12.85 7.39
CA PHE A 290 -22.79 14.02 6.51
C PHE A 290 -22.75 13.71 5.01
N CYS A 291 -22.29 12.53 4.58
CA CYS A 291 -22.22 12.20 3.15
C CYS A 291 -23.57 12.35 2.42
N GLY A 292 -24.66 11.93 3.07
CA GLY A 292 -26.01 12.04 2.52
C GLY A 292 -26.48 13.50 2.39
N GLU A 293 -26.29 14.29 3.44
CA GLU A 293 -26.65 15.71 3.46
C GLU A 293 -25.83 16.51 2.44
N ILE A 294 -24.52 16.29 2.38
CA ILE A 294 -23.63 16.93 1.41
C ILE A 294 -24.04 16.58 -0.02
N ALA A 295 -24.41 15.33 -0.29
CA ALA A 295 -24.91 14.91 -1.59
C ALA A 295 -26.23 15.63 -1.92
N ALA A 296 -27.17 15.70 -0.98
CA ALA A 296 -28.44 16.40 -1.15
C ALA A 296 -28.24 17.90 -1.44
N ASP A 297 -27.34 18.57 -0.72
CA ASP A 297 -27.04 19.99 -0.92
C ASP A 297 -26.32 20.26 -2.25
N LYS A 298 -25.49 19.32 -2.72
CA LYS A 298 -24.91 19.41 -4.07
C LYS A 298 -25.97 19.25 -5.15
N VAL A 299 -26.92 18.33 -4.96
CA VAL A 299 -28.05 18.15 -5.90
C VAL A 299 -28.92 19.40 -5.95
N LYS A 300 -29.24 20.01 -4.80
CA LYS A 300 -29.99 21.29 -4.74
C LYS A 300 -29.29 22.40 -5.52
N ARG A 301 -28.00 22.62 -5.25
CA ARG A 301 -27.20 23.62 -5.98
C ARG A 301 -27.14 23.36 -7.48
N LEU A 302 -26.96 22.10 -7.89
CA LEU A 302 -26.98 21.71 -9.31
C LEU A 302 -28.34 22.00 -9.95
N ALA A 303 -29.44 21.74 -9.24
CA ALA A 303 -30.78 22.00 -9.74
C ALA A 303 -31.03 23.51 -9.90
N GLU A 304 -30.60 24.34 -8.93
CA GLU A 304 -30.66 25.80 -9.01
C GLU A 304 -29.89 26.33 -10.22
N VAL A 305 -28.65 25.88 -10.42
CA VAL A 305 -27.79 26.31 -11.55
C VAL A 305 -28.41 25.93 -12.90
N ASN A 306 -29.10 24.78 -12.99
CA ASN A 306 -29.70 24.29 -14.22
C ASN A 306 -31.19 24.66 -14.36
N ASN A 307 -31.75 25.49 -13.47
CA ASN A 307 -33.17 25.83 -13.43
C ASN A 307 -34.11 24.61 -13.40
N ILE A 308 -33.68 23.52 -12.77
CA ILE A 308 -34.47 22.30 -12.63
C ILE A 308 -35.30 22.42 -11.35
N GLN A 309 -36.62 22.40 -11.46
CA GLN A 309 -37.47 22.29 -10.28
C GLN A 309 -37.37 20.88 -9.70
N ILE A 310 -36.79 20.77 -8.50
CA ILE A 310 -36.81 19.52 -7.74
C ILE A 310 -38.24 19.34 -7.24
N ALA A 311 -38.93 18.30 -7.72
CA ALA A 311 -40.22 17.92 -7.18
C ALA A 311 -40.06 17.55 -5.68
N THR A 312 -40.62 18.37 -4.80
CA THR A 312 -40.65 18.13 -3.34
C THR A 312 -41.79 17.21 -2.93
N ALA A 313 -42.83 17.11 -3.77
CA ALA A 313 -43.92 16.18 -3.57
C ALA A 313 -43.58 14.82 -4.18
N LEU A 314 -43.84 13.74 -3.43
CA LEU A 314 -43.92 12.41 -3.99
C LEU A 314 -44.91 12.45 -5.16
N PRO A 315 -44.57 11.87 -6.34
CA PRO A 315 -45.53 11.77 -7.42
C PRO A 315 -46.80 11.09 -6.88
N PRO A 316 -48.01 11.53 -7.29
CA PRO A 316 -49.25 10.97 -6.80
C PRO A 316 -49.20 9.45 -6.97
N ALA A 317 -49.61 8.71 -5.93
CA ALA A 317 -49.64 7.26 -5.96
C ALA A 317 -50.45 6.82 -7.19
N ARG A 318 -49.75 6.43 -8.25
CA ARG A 318 -50.40 5.86 -9.42
C ARG A 318 -51.06 4.59 -8.92
N HIS A 319 -52.36 4.40 -9.19
CA HIS A 319 -53.01 3.10 -9.04
C HIS A 319 -52.25 2.11 -9.94
N ARG A 320 -51.25 1.45 -9.39
CA ARG A 320 -50.57 0.35 -10.04
C ARG A 320 -51.42 -0.89 -9.81
N SER A 321 -51.58 -1.70 -10.85
CA SER A 321 -52.22 -3.00 -10.69
C SER A 321 -51.38 -3.84 -9.72
N SER A 322 -51.99 -4.75 -8.96
CA SER A 322 -51.25 -5.64 -8.05
C SER A 322 -50.21 -6.50 -8.78
N LEU A 323 -50.33 -6.64 -10.10
CA LEU A 323 -49.39 -7.33 -10.98
C LEU A 323 -48.08 -6.56 -11.23
N ASP A 324 -48.02 -5.27 -10.90
CA ASP A 324 -46.84 -4.42 -11.09
C ASP A 324 -45.99 -4.24 -9.81
N LEU A 325 -46.35 -4.94 -8.72
CA LEU A 325 -45.63 -4.87 -7.44
C LEU A 325 -44.53 -5.92 -7.39
N PHE A 326 -43.33 -5.50 -6.97
CA PHE A 326 -42.20 -6.40 -6.77
C PHE A 326 -42.33 -7.07 -5.41
N GLU A 327 -42.33 -8.40 -5.42
CA GLU A 327 -42.26 -9.23 -4.21
C GLU A 327 -41.08 -10.19 -4.33
N PHE A 328 -40.38 -10.40 -3.21
CA PHE A 328 -39.30 -11.38 -3.18
C PHE A 328 -39.88 -12.79 -3.22
N ARG A 329 -39.19 -13.67 -3.95
CA ARG A 329 -39.44 -15.12 -3.90
C ARG A 329 -38.35 -15.84 -3.12
N SER A 330 -38.69 -16.99 -2.58
CA SER A 330 -37.70 -17.94 -2.10
C SER A 330 -36.78 -18.37 -3.25
N VAL A 331 -35.50 -18.55 -2.93
CA VAL A 331 -34.46 -19.04 -3.83
C VAL A 331 -34.12 -20.48 -3.56
N THR A 332 -33.69 -21.16 -4.63
CA THR A 332 -33.21 -22.54 -4.56
C THR A 332 -31.74 -22.61 -4.15
N PRO A 333 -31.28 -23.74 -3.57
CA PRO A 333 -29.86 -23.96 -3.29
C PRO A 333 -28.96 -23.80 -4.52
N ASP A 334 -29.43 -24.18 -5.71
CA ASP A 334 -28.64 -24.07 -6.95
C ASP A 334 -28.41 -22.62 -7.40
N GLU A 335 -29.38 -21.74 -7.18
CA GLU A 335 -29.20 -20.30 -7.42
C GLU A 335 -28.12 -19.73 -6.49
N VAL A 336 -28.19 -20.07 -5.19
CA VAL A 336 -27.21 -19.62 -4.19
C VAL A 336 -25.83 -20.19 -4.49
N ARG A 337 -25.74 -21.49 -4.83
CA ARG A 337 -24.51 -22.17 -5.28
C ARG A 337 -23.87 -21.42 -6.45
N THR A 338 -24.66 -21.08 -7.47
CA THR A 338 -24.18 -20.36 -8.64
C THR A 338 -23.60 -19.00 -8.29
N ILE A 339 -24.24 -18.27 -7.38
CA ILE A 339 -23.77 -16.96 -6.90
C ILE A 339 -22.45 -17.09 -6.12
N ILE A 340 -22.34 -18.09 -5.25
CA ILE A 340 -21.15 -18.35 -4.44
C ILE A 340 -19.95 -18.73 -5.33
N LEU A 341 -20.13 -19.68 -6.26
CA LEU A 341 -19.04 -20.14 -7.12
C LEU A 341 -18.52 -19.03 -8.04
N ASN A 342 -19.41 -18.20 -8.58
CA ASN A 342 -19.06 -17.06 -9.42
C ASN A 342 -18.47 -15.87 -8.66
N SER A 343 -18.53 -15.87 -7.32
CA SER A 343 -17.93 -14.82 -6.51
C SER A 343 -16.40 -14.95 -6.49
N PRO A 344 -15.63 -13.86 -6.65
CA PRO A 344 -14.17 -13.93 -6.73
C PRO A 344 -13.55 -14.35 -5.40
N SER A 345 -12.70 -15.39 -5.42
CA SER A 345 -12.12 -16.03 -4.22
C SER A 345 -11.18 -15.15 -3.40
N ILE A 346 -10.53 -14.16 -4.03
CA ILE A 346 -9.49 -13.35 -3.38
C ILE A 346 -9.99 -11.92 -3.24
N LYS A 347 -10.82 -11.68 -2.21
CA LYS A 347 -11.22 -10.34 -1.77
C LYS A 347 -10.94 -10.16 -0.28
N ALA A 348 -10.77 -8.90 0.12
CA ALA A 348 -10.65 -8.57 1.54
C ALA A 348 -11.96 -8.99 2.26
N PRO A 349 -11.85 -9.71 3.40
CA PRO A 349 -13.01 -10.10 4.19
C PRO A 349 -13.63 -8.87 4.88
N GLY A 350 -14.86 -9.02 5.36
CA GLY A 350 -15.51 -8.00 6.18
C GLY A 350 -15.10 -8.09 7.65
N ALA A 351 -15.93 -7.50 8.52
CA ALA A 351 -15.72 -7.51 9.97
C ALA A 351 -15.65 -8.93 10.58
N ASP A 352 -16.32 -9.91 9.96
CA ASP A 352 -16.32 -11.33 10.33
C ASP A 352 -14.99 -12.06 10.06
N LYS A 353 -14.08 -11.43 9.30
CA LYS A 353 -12.82 -12.01 8.82
C LYS A 353 -13.01 -13.35 8.07
N ILE A 354 -14.19 -13.58 7.47
CA ILE A 354 -14.47 -14.77 6.66
C ILE A 354 -14.17 -14.47 5.19
N ASN A 355 -13.26 -15.24 4.60
CA ASN A 355 -13.02 -15.20 3.16
C ASN A 355 -14.01 -16.14 2.44
N ILE A 356 -14.54 -15.70 1.30
CA ILE A 356 -15.43 -16.51 0.45
C ILE A 356 -14.81 -17.87 0.05
N GLN A 357 -13.48 -17.99 0.03
CA GLN A 357 -12.83 -19.28 -0.22
C GLN A 357 -13.25 -20.35 0.80
N PHE A 358 -13.37 -20.00 2.09
CA PHE A 358 -13.83 -20.95 3.11
C PHE A 358 -15.27 -21.39 2.86
N ILE A 359 -16.13 -20.47 2.41
CA ILE A 359 -17.52 -20.77 2.03
C ILE A 359 -17.57 -21.71 0.82
N LYS A 360 -16.67 -21.52 -0.16
CA LYS A 360 -16.57 -22.40 -1.34
C LYS A 360 -16.09 -23.80 -0.96
N ASP A 361 -15.07 -23.90 -0.11
CA ASP A 361 -14.49 -25.17 0.30
C ASP A 361 -15.50 -26.04 1.08
N SER A 362 -16.36 -25.40 1.89
CA SER A 362 -17.39 -26.09 2.68
C SER A 362 -18.78 -26.08 2.03
N LEU A 363 -18.90 -25.67 0.76
CA LEU A 363 -20.17 -25.33 0.13
C LEU A 363 -21.19 -26.46 0.21
N GLU A 364 -20.77 -27.70 -0.06
CA GLU A 364 -21.66 -28.87 -0.03
C GLU A 364 -22.32 -29.13 1.33
N VAL A 365 -21.72 -28.66 2.43
CA VAL A 365 -22.23 -28.87 3.79
C VAL A 365 -23.14 -27.72 4.21
N ILE A 366 -22.76 -26.49 3.86
CA ILE A 366 -23.43 -25.29 4.38
C ILE A 366 -24.50 -24.73 3.43
N LEU A 367 -24.57 -25.19 2.18
CA LEU A 367 -25.40 -24.57 1.14
C LEU A 367 -26.87 -24.43 1.54
N ASP A 368 -27.48 -25.52 2.03
CA ASP A 368 -28.90 -25.52 2.36
C ASP A 368 -29.21 -24.56 3.53
N HIS A 369 -28.31 -24.52 4.51
CA HIS A 369 -28.39 -23.64 5.68
C HIS A 369 -28.23 -22.17 5.31
N VAL A 370 -27.26 -21.84 4.44
CA VAL A 370 -27.08 -20.48 3.92
C VAL A 370 -28.30 -20.07 3.10
N THR A 371 -28.87 -20.98 2.32
CA THR A 371 -30.08 -20.74 1.52
C THR A 371 -31.29 -20.48 2.41
N ASP A 372 -31.46 -21.25 3.49
CA ASP A 372 -32.53 -21.05 4.48
C ASP A 372 -32.42 -19.68 5.17
N ILE A 373 -31.22 -19.27 5.58
CA ILE A 373 -30.97 -17.94 6.16
C ILE A 373 -31.38 -16.83 5.19
N ILE A 374 -30.97 -16.93 3.92
CA ILE A 374 -31.31 -15.94 2.89
C ILE A 374 -32.83 -15.90 2.67
N ASN A 375 -33.47 -17.07 2.53
CA ASN A 375 -34.92 -17.15 2.35
C ASN A 375 -35.66 -16.57 3.56
N CYS A 376 -35.22 -16.87 4.77
CA CYS A 376 -35.78 -16.30 5.99
C CYS A 376 -35.69 -14.77 5.97
N SER A 377 -34.54 -14.20 5.57
CA SER A 377 -34.36 -12.75 5.43
C SER A 377 -35.31 -12.13 4.40
N LEU A 378 -35.45 -12.75 3.22
CA LEU A 378 -36.33 -12.27 2.16
C LEU A 378 -37.81 -12.35 2.57
N MET A 379 -38.26 -13.49 3.10
CA MET A 379 -39.66 -13.72 3.44
C MET A 379 -40.14 -12.91 4.64
N THR A 380 -39.25 -12.66 5.62
CA THR A 380 -39.55 -11.78 6.76
C THR A 380 -39.30 -10.30 6.48
N SER A 381 -38.82 -9.97 5.27
CA SER A 381 -38.36 -8.62 4.90
C SER A 381 -37.39 -8.00 5.92
N THR A 382 -36.62 -8.85 6.61
CA THR A 382 -35.71 -8.45 7.69
C THR A 382 -34.27 -8.71 7.28
N TYR A 383 -33.51 -7.64 7.07
CA TYR A 383 -32.08 -7.74 6.82
C TYR A 383 -31.31 -7.94 8.14
N PRO A 384 -30.41 -8.92 8.23
CA PRO A 384 -29.76 -9.25 9.49
C PRO A 384 -28.86 -8.14 10.00
N SER A 385 -28.85 -7.93 11.31
CA SER A 385 -28.10 -6.87 11.98
C SER A 385 -26.59 -7.03 11.80
N MET A 386 -26.07 -8.26 11.93
CA MET A 386 -24.67 -8.60 11.68
C MET A 386 -24.22 -8.27 10.24
N TRP A 387 -25.12 -8.36 9.26
CA TRP A 387 -24.83 -8.04 7.86
C TRP A 387 -24.85 -6.54 7.56
N LYS A 388 -25.40 -5.71 8.46
CA LYS A 388 -25.36 -4.24 8.37
C LYS A 388 -24.00 -3.66 8.79
N ILE A 389 -23.14 -4.46 9.41
CA ILE A 389 -21.83 -4.05 9.89
C ILE A 389 -20.81 -4.11 8.73
N ALA A 390 -20.04 -3.03 8.56
CA ALA A 390 -18.97 -2.95 7.56
C ALA A 390 -17.68 -2.42 8.19
N GLU A 391 -16.54 -2.99 7.80
CA GLU A 391 -15.24 -2.38 8.08
C GLU A 391 -14.93 -1.36 6.97
N VAL A 392 -14.80 -0.08 7.33
CA VAL A 392 -14.62 0.99 6.34
C VAL A 392 -13.15 1.33 6.18
N VAL A 393 -12.65 1.23 4.95
CA VAL A 393 -11.28 1.58 4.59
C VAL A 393 -11.28 2.91 3.81
N PRO A 394 -10.72 3.99 4.36
CA PRO A 394 -10.58 5.24 3.62
C PRO A 394 -9.45 5.13 2.58
N LEU A 395 -9.78 5.39 1.32
CA LEU A 395 -8.80 5.52 0.24
C LEU A 395 -8.61 6.99 -0.14
N HIS A 396 -7.40 7.49 0.06
CA HIS A 396 -7.08 8.87 -0.28
C HIS A 396 -7.31 9.16 -1.78
N LYS A 397 -8.01 10.27 -2.06
CA LYS A 397 -8.21 10.81 -3.41
C LYS A 397 -7.14 11.84 -3.75
N GLU A 398 -7.18 12.97 -3.04
CA GLU A 398 -6.38 14.17 -3.27
C GLU A 398 -6.48 15.11 -2.05
N GLY A 399 -5.54 16.04 -1.88
CA GLY A 399 -5.54 17.02 -0.79
C GLY A 399 -5.01 16.47 0.53
N ASP A 400 -5.47 17.03 1.66
CA ASP A 400 -5.08 16.57 2.99
C ASP A 400 -5.76 15.22 3.32
N PRO A 401 -5.00 14.15 3.62
CA PRO A 401 -5.54 12.84 3.96
C PRO A 401 -6.32 12.80 5.27
N GLU A 402 -6.15 13.77 6.17
CA GLU A 402 -6.89 13.83 7.43
C GLU A 402 -8.31 14.37 7.28
N ILE A 403 -8.61 14.98 6.14
CA ILE A 403 -9.95 15.48 5.84
C ILE A 403 -10.77 14.33 5.24
N ALA A 404 -11.85 13.92 5.91
CA ALA A 404 -12.66 12.78 5.49
C ALA A 404 -13.23 12.91 4.05
N SER A 405 -13.59 14.13 3.61
CA SER A 405 -14.09 14.39 2.25
C SER A 405 -13.07 14.12 1.13
N ASN A 406 -11.78 14.19 1.46
CA ASN A 406 -10.65 13.94 0.57
C ASN A 406 -10.38 12.44 0.37
N ASN A 407 -11.19 11.58 0.97
CA ASN A 407 -11.05 10.14 0.92
C ASN A 407 -12.29 9.47 0.30
N ARG A 408 -12.13 8.27 -0.27
CA ARG A 408 -13.22 7.37 -0.69
C ARG A 408 -13.44 6.35 0.41
N PRO A 409 -14.63 6.27 1.04
CA PRO A 409 -14.91 5.17 1.94
C PRO A 409 -15.16 3.90 1.13
N ILE A 410 -14.41 2.82 1.42
CA ILE A 410 -14.70 1.48 0.91
C ILE A 410 -15.20 0.61 2.05
N SER A 411 -16.47 0.19 1.96
CA SER A 411 -17.09 -0.71 2.92
C SER A 411 -16.75 -2.17 2.63
N LEU A 412 -16.02 -2.82 3.54
CA LEU A 412 -15.76 -4.24 3.52
C LEU A 412 -16.88 -4.98 4.28
N LEU A 413 -17.86 -5.47 3.52
CA LEU A 413 -18.98 -6.25 4.04
C LEU A 413 -18.65 -7.74 4.20
N SER A 414 -19.40 -8.44 5.06
CA SER A 414 -19.40 -9.91 5.16
C SER A 414 -19.56 -10.58 3.78
N CYS A 415 -19.01 -11.77 3.62
CA CYS A 415 -19.18 -12.52 2.38
C CYS A 415 -20.64 -12.97 2.17
N LEU A 416 -21.32 -13.40 3.23
CA LEU A 416 -22.71 -13.87 3.16
C LEU A 416 -23.70 -12.73 2.91
N SER A 417 -23.44 -11.54 3.47
CA SER A 417 -24.26 -10.35 3.19
C SER A 417 -24.23 -9.99 1.71
N LYS A 418 -23.04 -9.99 1.08
CA LYS A 418 -22.88 -9.77 -0.36
C LYS A 418 -23.60 -10.82 -1.22
N ILE A 419 -23.66 -12.07 -0.76
CA ILE A 419 -24.40 -13.13 -1.46
C ILE A 419 -25.90 -12.83 -1.39
N CYS A 420 -26.43 -12.47 -0.22
CA CYS A 420 -27.82 -12.07 -0.06
C CYS A 420 -28.16 -10.83 -0.92
N ASP A 421 -27.32 -9.80 -0.89
CA ASP A 421 -27.49 -8.60 -1.73
C ASP A 421 -27.52 -8.97 -3.21
N LYS A 422 -26.69 -9.94 -3.62
CA LYS A 422 -26.65 -10.41 -5.00
C LYS A 422 -27.91 -11.20 -5.39
N VAL A 423 -28.47 -11.98 -4.48
CA VAL A 423 -29.76 -12.66 -4.65
C VAL A 423 -30.86 -11.62 -4.87
N ALA A 424 -30.98 -10.66 -3.95
CA ALA A 424 -31.99 -9.60 -4.04
C ALA A 424 -31.84 -8.76 -5.32
N LEU A 425 -30.60 -8.38 -5.66
CA LEU A 425 -30.29 -7.65 -6.89
C LEU A 425 -30.69 -8.43 -8.15
N ASN A 426 -30.45 -9.75 -8.19
CA ASN A 426 -30.81 -10.56 -9.35
C ASN A 426 -32.34 -10.60 -9.54
N GLN A 427 -33.11 -10.85 -8.47
CA GLN A 427 -34.58 -10.85 -8.54
C GLN A 427 -35.13 -9.47 -8.95
N HIS A 428 -34.60 -8.40 -8.36
CA HIS A 428 -35.03 -7.04 -8.69
C HIS A 428 -34.69 -6.67 -10.14
N THR A 429 -33.49 -7.02 -10.61
CA THR A 429 -33.06 -6.75 -12.00
C THR A 429 -33.93 -7.51 -13.00
N GLU A 430 -34.25 -8.77 -12.70
CA GLU A 430 -35.14 -9.61 -13.50
C GLU A 430 -36.54 -8.98 -13.60
N HIS A 431 -37.11 -8.56 -12.47
CA HIS A 431 -38.40 -7.86 -12.46
C HIS A 431 -38.37 -6.57 -13.29
N LEU A 432 -37.35 -5.71 -13.11
CA LEU A 432 -37.22 -4.47 -13.88
C LEU A 432 -37.08 -4.72 -15.39
N THR A 433 -36.39 -5.77 -15.78
CA THR A 433 -36.15 -6.11 -17.19
C THR A 433 -37.40 -6.71 -17.83
N ASN A 434 -38.08 -7.64 -17.14
CA ASN A 434 -39.29 -8.29 -17.62
C ASN A 434 -40.43 -7.28 -17.83
N HIS A 435 -40.52 -6.27 -16.96
CA HIS A 435 -41.53 -5.21 -17.03
C HIS A 435 -41.07 -3.97 -17.82
N ARG A 436 -39.87 -4.00 -18.45
CA ARG A 436 -39.28 -2.89 -19.22
C ARG A 436 -39.28 -1.55 -18.46
N LEU A 437 -38.96 -1.61 -17.17
CA LEU A 437 -38.94 -0.44 -16.27
C LEU A 437 -37.61 0.33 -16.31
N LEU A 438 -36.60 -0.19 -17.02
CA LEU A 438 -35.32 0.48 -17.24
C LEU A 438 -35.40 1.44 -18.42
N THR A 439 -34.89 2.66 -18.26
CA THR A 439 -34.81 3.64 -19.35
C THR A 439 -33.71 3.26 -20.34
N GLU A 440 -33.90 3.53 -21.63
CA GLU A 440 -32.91 3.29 -22.69
C GLU A 440 -31.60 4.08 -22.50
N HIS A 441 -31.65 5.20 -21.78
CA HIS A 441 -30.49 6.04 -21.50
C HIS A 441 -29.72 5.66 -20.22
N GLN A 442 -30.17 4.65 -19.48
CA GLN A 442 -29.47 4.18 -18.29
C GLN A 442 -28.30 3.29 -18.69
N SER A 443 -27.09 3.81 -18.62
CA SER A 443 -25.86 3.10 -19.04
C SER A 443 -25.05 2.56 -17.86
N GLY A 444 -25.16 3.16 -16.68
CA GLY A 444 -24.42 2.76 -15.48
C GLY A 444 -24.99 1.51 -14.81
N ASN A 445 -24.10 0.63 -14.33
CA ASN A 445 -24.43 -0.55 -13.52
C ASN A 445 -25.40 -1.57 -14.16
N GLN A 446 -25.53 -1.58 -15.49
CA GLN A 446 -26.31 -2.58 -16.22
C GLN A 446 -25.46 -3.77 -16.67
N LYS A 447 -26.05 -4.96 -16.66
CA LYS A 447 -25.40 -6.19 -17.12
C LYS A 447 -25.16 -6.09 -18.63
N LYS A 448 -23.89 -6.23 -19.06
CA LYS A 448 -23.45 -6.19 -20.47
C LYS A 448 -23.56 -4.82 -21.19
N PHE A 449 -23.80 -3.72 -20.47
CA PHE A 449 -23.74 -2.39 -21.07
C PHE A 449 -22.37 -1.74 -20.80
N LEU A 450 -21.57 -1.59 -21.84
CA LEU A 450 -20.37 -0.74 -21.81
C LEU A 450 -20.77 0.62 -22.39
N PRO A 451 -20.49 1.75 -21.72
CA PRO A 451 -20.75 3.06 -22.29
C PRO A 451 -20.00 3.20 -23.62
N LYS A 452 -20.73 3.36 -24.73
CA LYS A 452 -20.15 3.58 -26.08
C LYS A 452 -19.25 4.83 -26.14
N HIS A 453 -19.30 5.71 -25.14
CA HIS A 453 -18.58 6.98 -25.08
C HIS A 453 -17.26 6.95 -24.28
N LEU A 454 -16.78 5.80 -23.81
CA LEU A 454 -15.50 5.68 -23.09
C LEU A 454 -14.34 5.12 -23.93
N THR A 455 -14.56 4.86 -25.21
CA THR A 455 -13.49 4.62 -26.18
C THR A 455 -13.11 5.92 -26.87
N LEU A 456 -11.88 6.38 -26.61
CA LEU A 456 -11.13 7.49 -27.23
C LEU A 456 -11.44 8.90 -26.70
N GLN A 457 -10.64 9.34 -25.73
CA GLN A 457 -9.89 10.60 -25.79
C GLN A 457 -8.47 10.37 -25.26
#